data_AF-A0A6A5Y1B8-F1
#
_entry.id   AF-A0A6A5Y1B8-F1
#
_cell.length_a   1.000
_cell.length_b   1.000
_cell.length_c   1.000
_cell.angle_alpha   90.00
_cell.angle_beta   90.00
_cell.angle_gamma   90.00
#
_symmetry.space_group_name_H-M   'P 1'
#
loop_
_entity.id
_entity.type
_entity.pdbx_description
1 polymer ?
#
loop_
_entity_poly.entity_id
_entity_poly.type
_entity_poly.pdbx_seq_one_letter_code
_entity_poly.pdbx_strand_id
1 'polypeptide(L)'
;MTSSGHNFSQRDGPNDSPPTLVTISNRIADLEDEQKDLRDELEDLRGEFQNLFRTVGHKQDDTAIVQYHDTAGTESSLSGNMVRGVKDRVLDGPSATQVTTHLNPKPAQSLNNDTSTNGADCNRMFIPPHLRKSNGSASANEATNQNIPAQTEPPVQKPIKAPDVVSSGKGPWMPLAVTNMPSLSADIKSKIPPPKEMVSFSLDFLLNEFGGEMWSPGLMFVPPVPPSPCLLKNRTYYTLSATHEPYLPQAPGENGAKLTAFFNKNPNEFYDMDSQTSFDEVPLFVCQAPWAAQENPSNKSRYIYMGHYSQTRWSDKLDYDRMVEHVPLAVKQYWARELAAAGRPEWVTEALRDHFFPKPVYEGDLPVPIVEGSVAAEEQEKQDKRVKNHVDNYIKELAAWKKDAEMRTRLIKEDSILQAFDSADADDPPALRLWWEYLQCVSWDTQFYSAIVQLQSRNRSYDPK
;
A
#
# COMPACT_ATOMS: atom_id res chain seq x y z
N MET A 1 -61.61 18.99 35.36
CA MET A 1 -60.54 19.80 34.71
C MET A 1 -59.22 19.23 35.18
N THR A 2 -58.60 18.41 34.33
CA THR A 2 -57.52 17.48 34.66
C THR A 2 -56.16 18.14 34.52
N SER A 3 -55.39 18.08 35.61
CA SER A 3 -53.98 18.49 35.69
C SER A 3 -53.09 17.32 35.25
N SER A 4 -52.27 17.53 34.24
CA SER A 4 -51.31 16.53 33.74
C SER A 4 -49.91 16.87 34.23
N GLY A 5 -49.39 16.08 35.16
CA GLY A 5 -48.01 16.14 35.63
C GLY A 5 -47.04 15.55 34.60
N HIS A 6 -45.95 16.26 34.33
CA HIS A 6 -44.78 15.76 33.62
C HIS A 6 -43.79 15.18 34.63
N ASN A 7 -43.51 13.87 34.52
CA ASN A 7 -42.41 13.21 35.22
C ASN A 7 -41.12 13.43 34.43
N PHE A 8 -40.18 14.16 35.03
CA PHE A 8 -38.81 14.32 34.54
C PHE A 8 -37.98 13.15 35.09
N SER A 9 -37.59 12.22 34.22
CA SER A 9 -36.70 11.11 34.56
C SER A 9 -35.25 11.60 34.48
N GLN A 10 -34.60 11.79 35.63
CA GLN A 10 -33.16 12.00 35.74
C GLN A 10 -32.44 10.72 35.27
N ARG A 11 -31.61 10.84 34.22
CA ARG A 11 -30.64 9.81 33.87
C ARG A 11 -29.46 9.94 34.82
N ASP A 12 -29.23 8.90 35.61
CA ASP A 12 -28.01 8.73 36.38
C ASP A 12 -26.81 8.63 35.41
N GLY A 13 -25.91 9.60 35.49
CA GLY A 13 -24.64 9.56 34.78
C GLY A 13 -23.72 8.49 35.38
N PRO A 14 -22.79 7.90 34.59
CA PRO A 14 -21.82 6.96 35.11
C PRO A 14 -21.01 7.65 36.20
N ASN A 15 -21.06 7.07 37.40
CA ASN A 15 -20.40 7.56 38.58
C ASN A 15 -18.90 7.22 38.45
N ASP A 16 -18.16 8.04 37.70
CA ASP A 16 -16.70 7.97 37.56
C ASP A 16 -16.04 8.35 38.89
N SER A 17 -16.07 7.41 39.83
CA SER A 17 -15.26 7.50 41.03
C SER A 17 -13.80 7.42 40.60
N PRO A 18 -12.95 8.38 41.01
CA PRO A 18 -11.55 8.38 40.63
C PRO A 18 -10.89 7.05 41.04
N PRO A 19 -10.02 6.47 40.20
CA PRO A 19 -9.38 5.20 40.49
C PRO A 19 -8.67 5.30 41.84
N THR A 20 -8.94 4.32 42.70
CA THR A 20 -8.36 4.30 44.04
C THR A 20 -6.84 4.21 43.94
N LEU A 21 -6.11 4.74 44.94
CA LEU A 21 -4.64 4.65 45.00
C LEU A 21 -4.14 3.20 44.88
N VAL A 22 -4.93 2.23 45.33
CA VAL A 22 -4.65 0.79 45.20
C VAL A 22 -4.69 0.35 43.73
N THR A 23 -5.68 0.79 42.96
CA THR A 23 -5.78 0.51 41.52
C THR A 23 -4.60 1.08 40.74
N ILE A 24 -4.15 2.29 41.10
CA ILE A 24 -2.98 2.92 40.47
C ILE A 24 -1.70 2.17 40.83
N SER A 25 -1.52 1.79 42.10
CA SER A 25 -0.33 1.07 42.55
C SER A 25 -0.18 -0.30 41.89
N ASN A 26 -1.29 -1.04 41.72
CA ASN A 26 -1.27 -2.32 41.02
C ASN A 26 -0.91 -2.13 39.54
N ARG A 27 -1.48 -1.11 38.89
CA ARG A 27 -1.16 -0.83 37.49
C ARG A 27 0.31 -0.43 37.28
N ILE A 28 0.93 0.24 38.26
CA ILE A 28 2.37 0.56 38.22
C ILE A 28 3.19 -0.72 38.31
N ALA A 29 2.86 -1.64 39.22
CA ALA A 29 3.56 -2.92 39.34
C ALA A 29 3.45 -3.75 38.05
N ASP A 30 2.25 -3.84 37.46
CA ASP A 30 2.06 -4.54 36.18
C ASP A 30 2.92 -3.95 35.05
N LEU A 31 3.06 -2.62 35.00
CA LEU A 31 3.88 -1.93 34.00
C LEU A 31 5.40 -2.09 34.26
N GLU A 32 5.81 -2.23 35.51
CA GLU A 32 7.21 -2.50 35.88
C GLU A 32 7.63 -3.92 35.48
N ASP A 33 6.75 -4.89 35.66
CA ASP A 33 6.95 -6.27 35.20
C ASP A 33 7.00 -6.33 33.66
N GLU A 34 6.06 -5.67 32.95
CA GLU A 34 6.07 -5.59 31.48
C GLU A 34 7.36 -4.90 30.94
N GLN A 35 7.83 -3.85 31.61
CA GLN A 35 9.10 -3.18 31.31
C GLN A 35 10.34 -4.06 31.55
N LYS A 36 10.24 -5.04 32.45
CA LYS A 36 11.32 -5.98 32.74
C LYS A 36 11.36 -7.07 31.66
N ASP A 37 10.21 -7.65 31.33
CA ASP A 37 10.10 -8.67 30.28
C ASP A 37 10.61 -8.15 28.93
N LEU A 38 10.25 -6.91 28.55
CA LEU A 38 10.76 -6.27 27.33
C LEU A 38 12.27 -6.01 27.35
N ARG A 39 12.88 -5.81 28.53
CA ARG A 39 14.33 -5.63 28.66
C ARG A 39 15.07 -6.95 28.50
N ASP A 40 14.53 -8.02 29.05
CA ASP A 40 15.09 -9.36 28.93
C ASP A 40 14.99 -9.83 27.46
N GLU A 41 13.86 -9.61 26.79
CA GLU A 41 13.69 -9.93 25.36
C GLU A 41 14.66 -9.16 24.44
N LEU A 42 14.93 -7.88 24.75
CA LEU A 42 15.92 -7.08 24.02
C LEU A 42 17.35 -7.61 24.19
N GLU A 43 17.72 -8.13 25.36
CA GLU A 43 19.06 -8.68 25.60
C GLU A 43 19.23 -10.04 24.91
N ASP A 44 18.16 -10.85 24.84
CA ASP A 44 18.13 -12.10 24.06
C ASP A 44 18.32 -11.82 22.56
N LEU A 45 17.56 -10.87 22.00
CA LEU A 45 17.70 -10.43 20.60
C LEU A 45 19.11 -9.91 20.30
N ARG A 46 19.71 -9.18 21.25
CA ARG A 46 21.09 -8.71 21.14
C ARG A 46 22.08 -9.87 21.12
N GLY A 47 21.85 -10.91 21.90
CA GLY A 47 22.62 -12.15 21.90
C GLY A 47 22.53 -12.90 20.57
N GLU A 48 21.31 -13.04 20.03
CA GLU A 48 21.09 -13.66 18.71
C GLU A 48 21.81 -12.90 17.59
N PHE A 49 21.73 -11.57 17.61
CA PHE A 49 22.42 -10.74 16.62
C PHE A 49 23.94 -10.91 16.70
N GLN A 50 24.52 -10.96 17.90
CA GLN A 50 25.96 -11.24 18.06
C GLN A 50 26.34 -12.64 17.57
N ASN A 51 25.49 -13.65 17.80
CA ASN A 51 25.71 -15.01 17.28
C ASN A 51 25.62 -15.08 15.76
N LEU A 52 24.71 -14.32 15.15
CA LEU A 52 24.61 -14.20 13.69
C LEU A 52 25.90 -13.60 13.11
N PHE A 53 26.43 -12.53 13.71
CA PHE A 53 27.70 -11.92 13.30
C PHE A 53 28.88 -12.91 13.39
N ARG A 54 28.96 -13.71 14.47
CA ARG A 54 30.00 -14.76 14.57
C ARG A 54 29.83 -15.85 13.51
N THR A 55 28.59 -16.25 13.22
CA THR A 55 28.30 -17.30 12.25
C THR A 55 28.60 -16.86 10.82
N VAL A 56 28.28 -15.61 10.48
CA VAL A 56 28.62 -15.01 9.18
C VAL A 56 30.13 -14.85 9.03
N GLY A 57 30.83 -14.45 10.10
CA GLY A 57 32.29 -14.42 10.12
C GLY A 57 32.94 -15.78 9.82
N HIS A 58 32.47 -16.86 10.48
CA HIS A 58 33.02 -18.20 10.26
C HIS A 58 32.70 -18.82 8.89
N LYS A 59 31.55 -18.50 8.28
CA LYS A 59 31.21 -19.03 6.94
C LYS A 59 32.04 -18.41 5.82
N GLN A 60 32.63 -17.23 6.03
CA GLN A 60 33.56 -16.64 5.06
C GLN A 60 34.94 -17.30 5.08
N ASP A 61 35.39 -17.81 6.23
CA ASP A 61 36.65 -18.57 6.32
C ASP A 61 36.55 -19.92 5.59
N ASP A 62 35.39 -20.60 5.68
CA ASP A 62 35.16 -21.89 5.00
C ASP A 62 34.98 -21.76 3.47
N THR A 63 34.69 -20.57 2.96
CA THR A 63 34.58 -20.33 1.50
C THR A 63 35.91 -19.93 0.85
N ALA A 64 36.98 -19.72 1.63
CA ALA A 64 38.31 -19.41 1.11
C ALA A 64 39.14 -20.65 0.70
N ILE A 65 38.66 -21.88 0.95
CA ILE A 65 39.32 -23.14 0.56
C ILE A 65 38.52 -23.87 -0.53
N VAL A 66 38.32 -23.22 -1.69
CA VAL A 66 38.08 -23.92 -2.96
C VAL A 66 38.98 -23.30 -4.02
N GLN A 67 40.27 -23.68 -3.98
CA GLN A 67 41.19 -23.41 -5.08
C GLN A 67 40.75 -24.22 -6.31
N TYR A 68 40.43 -23.50 -7.38
CA TYR A 68 40.29 -24.03 -8.73
C TYR A 68 41.61 -24.65 -9.17
N HIS A 69 41.64 -25.98 -9.29
CA HIS A 69 42.64 -26.66 -10.12
C HIS A 69 42.05 -26.86 -11.52
N ASP A 70 42.49 -26.03 -12.46
CA ASP A 70 42.43 -26.31 -13.89
C ASP A 70 43.30 -27.54 -14.17
N THR A 71 42.68 -28.60 -14.71
CA THR A 71 43.39 -29.58 -15.54
C THR A 71 42.51 -29.99 -16.72
N ALA A 72 43.08 -29.81 -17.91
CA ALA A 72 42.52 -30.23 -19.17
C ALA A 72 42.64 -31.75 -19.37
N GLY A 73 41.55 -32.34 -19.86
CA GLY A 73 41.51 -33.43 -20.84
C GLY A 73 41.89 -34.84 -20.41
N THR A 74 40.93 -35.78 -20.42
CA THR A 74 40.95 -36.95 -21.34
C THR A 74 39.59 -37.68 -21.35
N GLU A 75 39.35 -38.33 -22.48
CA GLU A 75 38.15 -39.04 -22.96
C GLU A 75 37.71 -40.24 -22.09
N SER A 76 36.41 -40.56 -22.10
CA SER A 76 35.90 -41.89 -22.50
C SER A 76 34.38 -42.03 -22.31
N SER A 77 33.71 -42.23 -23.45
CA SER A 77 32.55 -43.09 -23.76
C SER A 77 31.57 -43.58 -22.68
N LEU A 78 30.25 -43.43 -22.94
CA LEU A 78 29.37 -44.54 -23.39
C LEU A 78 27.87 -44.14 -23.51
N SER A 79 27.31 -44.45 -24.69
CA SER A 79 25.89 -44.74 -25.02
C SER A 79 24.86 -43.59 -24.91
N GLY A 80 23.91 -43.39 -25.84
CA GLY A 80 23.54 -44.11 -27.05
C GLY A 80 22.16 -43.64 -27.56
N ASN A 81 22.04 -43.49 -28.88
CA ASN A 81 20.84 -43.55 -29.75
C ASN A 81 19.86 -42.35 -29.79
N MET A 82 19.89 -41.59 -30.90
CA MET A 82 18.99 -41.63 -32.09
C MET A 82 17.66 -40.90 -31.82
N VAL A 83 17.26 -39.89 -32.62
CA VAL A 83 16.77 -40.04 -34.01
C VAL A 83 16.93 -38.74 -34.83
N ARG A 84 17.30 -38.93 -36.12
CA ARG A 84 17.33 -38.00 -37.29
C ARG A 84 16.01 -37.22 -37.45
N GLY A 85 15.93 -35.99 -37.95
CA GLY A 85 16.69 -35.32 -39.01
C GLY A 85 15.74 -35.00 -40.18
N VAL A 86 15.59 -33.73 -40.55
CA VAL A 86 15.13 -33.29 -41.88
C VAL A 86 15.88 -32.01 -42.26
N LYS A 87 16.28 -31.96 -43.52
CA LYS A 87 17.24 -31.07 -44.18
C LYS A 87 16.56 -29.92 -44.94
N ASP A 88 17.33 -28.84 -45.08
CA ASP A 88 17.55 -27.95 -46.23
C ASP A 88 16.40 -27.15 -46.89
N ARG A 89 16.53 -25.81 -46.85
CA ARG A 89 16.67 -24.87 -48.01
C ARG A 89 16.70 -23.41 -47.49
N VAL A 90 17.84 -22.71 -47.55
CA VAL A 90 18.28 -21.77 -48.62
C VAL A 90 17.23 -20.72 -48.98
N LEU A 91 17.51 -19.44 -48.67
CA LEU A 91 17.34 -18.27 -49.55
C LEU A 91 18.06 -17.04 -48.95
N ASP A 92 18.49 -16.18 -49.86
CA ASP A 92 19.56 -15.17 -49.78
C ASP A 92 19.33 -13.95 -48.88
N GLY A 93 20.44 -13.28 -48.51
CA GLY A 93 20.49 -11.94 -47.92
C GLY A 93 20.13 -10.81 -48.93
N PRO A 94 20.34 -9.51 -48.61
CA PRO A 94 21.67 -9.01 -48.20
C PRO A 94 21.72 -7.89 -47.13
N SER A 95 22.91 -7.80 -46.53
CA SER A 95 23.66 -6.61 -46.09
C SER A 95 22.99 -5.51 -45.28
N ALA A 96 23.39 -5.42 -44.01
CA ALA A 96 23.36 -4.19 -43.22
C ALA A 96 24.75 -3.83 -42.69
N THR A 97 25.14 -2.60 -42.98
CA THR A 97 26.40 -1.90 -42.75
C THR A 97 26.77 -1.82 -41.27
N GLN A 98 28.01 -2.18 -40.94
CA GLN A 98 28.63 -1.93 -39.63
C GLN A 98 29.03 -0.46 -39.53
N VAL A 99 28.56 0.23 -38.47
CA VAL A 99 29.13 1.50 -38.00
C VAL A 99 29.71 1.22 -36.62
N THR A 100 31.04 1.23 -36.56
CA THR A 100 31.83 1.12 -35.34
C THR A 100 32.13 2.53 -34.84
N THR A 101 31.61 2.90 -33.67
CA THR A 101 32.11 4.08 -32.93
C THR A 101 32.53 3.65 -31.54
N HIS A 102 33.84 3.59 -31.35
CA HIS A 102 34.52 3.52 -30.06
C HIS A 102 34.23 4.79 -29.26
N LEU A 103 33.71 4.65 -28.04
CA LEU A 103 33.79 5.71 -27.02
C LEU A 103 34.43 5.15 -25.76
N ASN A 104 35.54 5.80 -25.43
CA ASN A 104 36.49 5.53 -24.39
C ASN A 104 36.20 6.53 -23.25
N PRO A 105 35.83 6.12 -22.02
CA PRO A 105 35.72 7.08 -20.92
C PRO A 105 37.06 7.21 -20.20
N LYS A 106 37.68 8.38 -20.35
CA LYS A 106 38.77 8.87 -19.49
C LYS A 106 38.19 9.32 -18.14
N PRO A 107 38.85 9.03 -17.00
CA PRO A 107 38.38 9.45 -15.67
C PRO A 107 38.72 10.91 -15.40
N ALA A 108 37.72 11.70 -15.01
CA ALA A 108 37.89 13.08 -14.56
C ALA A 108 37.99 13.14 -13.03
N GLN A 109 39.23 13.27 -12.58
CA GLN A 109 39.76 14.11 -11.50
C GLN A 109 38.81 14.55 -10.37
N SER A 110 39.12 13.99 -9.20
CA SER A 110 38.94 14.52 -7.85
C SER A 110 39.28 16.02 -7.75
N LEU A 111 38.38 16.78 -7.14
CA LEU A 111 38.65 18.08 -6.54
C LEU A 111 38.47 17.93 -5.03
N ASN A 112 39.61 17.94 -4.34
CA ASN A 112 39.71 18.21 -2.92
C ASN A 112 39.13 19.59 -2.59
N ASN A 113 38.40 19.67 -1.48
CA ASN A 113 38.40 20.88 -0.66
C ASN A 113 38.18 20.47 0.81
N ASP A 114 39.28 20.51 1.56
CA ASP A 114 39.29 20.61 3.00
C ASP A 114 38.67 21.96 3.42
N THR A 115 37.68 21.93 4.32
CA THR A 115 37.53 23.01 5.30
C THR A 115 36.96 22.43 6.59
N SER A 116 37.82 22.36 7.59
CA SER A 116 37.51 22.02 8.97
C SER A 116 36.71 23.11 9.69
N THR A 117 35.86 22.62 10.61
CA THR A 117 35.39 23.23 11.87
C THR A 117 34.51 24.48 11.81
N ASN A 118 33.24 24.31 12.20
CA ASN A 118 32.76 24.78 13.51
C ASN A 118 31.40 24.14 13.85
N GLY A 119 31.32 23.53 15.02
CA GLY A 119 30.07 23.05 15.60
C GLY A 119 29.21 24.20 16.11
N ALA A 120 27.92 24.15 15.81
CA ALA A 120 26.86 24.85 16.54
C ALA A 120 25.49 24.24 16.21
N ASP A 121 24.78 23.79 17.25
CA ASP A 121 23.33 23.66 17.39
C ASP A 121 22.50 23.05 16.24
N CYS A 122 22.44 21.72 16.21
CA CYS A 122 21.36 20.97 15.55
C CYS A 122 20.15 20.82 16.50
N ASN A 123 19.37 21.90 16.65
CA ASN A 123 18.01 21.83 17.20
C ASN A 123 17.05 22.83 16.54
N ARG A 124 17.16 22.99 15.21
CA ARG A 124 16.16 23.69 14.40
C ARG A 124 15.32 22.68 13.62
N MET A 125 14.13 22.39 14.12
CA MET A 125 13.06 21.76 13.33
C MET A 125 12.86 22.56 12.04
N PHE A 126 13.21 21.96 10.90
CA PHE A 126 12.87 22.49 9.59
C PHE A 126 11.38 22.22 9.35
N ILE A 127 10.54 23.22 9.58
CA ILE A 127 9.12 23.18 9.20
C ILE A 127 9.03 23.50 7.70
N PRO A 128 8.54 22.58 6.84
CA PRO A 128 8.35 22.82 5.42
C PRO A 128 7.50 24.08 5.15
N PRO A 129 7.69 24.78 4.02
CA PRO A 129 7.01 26.05 3.73
C PRO A 129 5.49 25.98 3.83
N HIS A 130 4.90 24.83 3.47
CA HIS A 130 3.45 24.60 3.47
C HIS A 130 2.84 24.35 4.87
N LEU A 131 3.67 24.16 5.92
CA LEU A 131 3.22 23.94 7.30
C LEU A 131 3.41 25.17 8.20
N ARG A 132 3.89 26.31 7.68
CA ARG A 132 3.98 27.56 8.44
C ARG A 132 2.59 28.20 8.56
N LYS A 133 1.96 28.05 9.73
CA LYS A 133 0.78 28.86 10.11
C LYS A 133 1.13 30.34 10.05
N SER A 134 0.46 31.10 9.18
CA SER A 134 0.50 32.56 9.17
C SER A 134 -0.30 33.10 10.38
N ASN A 135 0.38 33.38 11.49
CA ASN A 135 -0.23 34.12 12.59
C ASN A 135 -0.26 35.61 12.24
N GLY A 136 -1.44 36.09 11.82
CA GLY A 136 -1.73 37.52 11.72
C GLY A 136 -1.80 38.15 13.11
N SER A 137 -0.82 38.99 13.44
CA SER A 137 -0.85 39.87 14.60
C SER A 137 -1.76 41.07 14.30
N ALA A 138 -2.86 41.17 15.03
CA ALA A 138 -3.60 42.41 15.18
C ALA A 138 -2.79 43.36 16.07
N SER A 139 -2.47 44.55 15.56
CA SER A 139 -2.08 45.70 16.38
C SER A 139 -2.87 46.91 15.86
N ALA A 140 -3.54 47.58 16.79
CA ALA A 140 -4.48 48.65 16.53
C ALA A 140 -3.78 50.02 16.43
N ASN A 141 -4.28 50.80 15.49
CA ASN A 141 -4.46 52.25 15.49
C ASN A 141 -3.26 53.16 15.79
N GLU A 142 -2.73 53.79 14.74
CA GLU A 142 -2.48 55.23 14.77
C GLU A 142 -2.71 55.84 13.38
N ALA A 143 -3.49 56.92 13.36
CA ALA A 143 -4.02 57.54 12.16
C ALA A 143 -2.99 58.46 11.50
N THR A 144 -2.83 58.38 10.18
CA THR A 144 -2.39 59.53 9.36
C THR A 144 -2.98 59.41 7.95
N ASN A 145 -3.82 60.39 7.61
CA ASN A 145 -4.35 60.66 6.27
C ASN A 145 -3.21 60.93 5.28
N GLN A 146 -3.09 60.13 4.23
CA GLN A 146 -2.57 60.60 2.94
C GLN A 146 -3.31 59.92 1.78
N ASN A 147 -3.47 60.71 0.73
CA ASN A 147 -4.49 60.65 -0.30
C ASN A 147 -3.79 60.46 -1.65
N ILE A 148 -3.81 59.26 -2.26
CA ILE A 148 -3.34 59.00 -3.64
C ILE A 148 -4.07 57.76 -4.24
N PRO A 149 -4.08 57.54 -5.58
CA PRO A 149 -5.29 57.39 -6.39
C PRO A 149 -5.56 55.94 -6.84
N ALA A 150 -6.76 55.74 -7.39
CA ALA A 150 -7.27 54.47 -7.91
C ALA A 150 -6.25 53.65 -8.73
N GLN A 151 -5.88 52.49 -8.19
CA GLN A 151 -5.25 51.40 -8.94
C GLN A 151 -6.33 50.42 -9.40
N THR A 152 -6.30 50.17 -10.70
CA THR A 152 -7.14 49.24 -11.47
C THR A 152 -7.08 47.84 -10.88
N GLU A 153 -8.26 47.25 -10.63
CA GLU A 153 -8.41 45.84 -10.26
C GLU A 153 -7.80 44.92 -11.33
N PRO A 154 -7.01 43.89 -10.96
CA PRO A 154 -6.64 42.83 -11.88
C PRO A 154 -7.87 42.00 -12.23
N PRO A 155 -7.99 41.50 -13.48
CA PRO A 155 -9.18 40.81 -13.92
C PRO A 155 -9.39 39.52 -13.11
N VAL A 156 -10.58 39.40 -12.52
CA VAL A 156 -11.13 38.16 -11.95
C VAL A 156 -11.01 37.07 -13.01
N GLN A 157 -10.03 36.17 -12.84
CA GLN A 157 -9.94 34.97 -13.63
C GLN A 157 -11.15 34.09 -13.28
N LYS A 158 -12.06 33.97 -14.25
CA LYS A 158 -13.18 33.04 -14.17
C LYS A 158 -12.63 31.63 -13.92
N PRO A 159 -13.30 30.81 -13.08
CA PRO A 159 -12.88 29.43 -12.85
C PRO A 159 -12.80 28.72 -14.20
N ILE A 160 -11.61 28.19 -14.49
CA ILE A 160 -11.33 27.35 -15.65
C ILE A 160 -12.30 26.18 -15.55
N LYS A 161 -13.28 26.12 -16.45
CA LYS A 161 -14.14 24.95 -16.61
C LYS A 161 -13.23 23.75 -16.82
N ALA A 162 -13.43 22.70 -16.02
CA ALA A 162 -12.79 21.41 -16.22
C ALA A 162 -12.94 21.02 -17.71
N PRO A 163 -11.88 20.52 -18.36
CA PRO A 163 -11.96 20.12 -19.75
C PRO A 163 -13.03 19.04 -19.90
N ASP A 164 -14.05 19.34 -20.71
CA ASP A 164 -15.02 18.35 -21.17
C ASP A 164 -14.25 17.24 -21.88
N VAL A 165 -14.20 16.07 -21.24
CA VAL A 165 -13.59 14.86 -21.77
C VAL A 165 -14.24 14.56 -23.12
N VAL A 166 -13.44 14.62 -24.18
CA VAL A 166 -13.85 14.35 -25.54
C VAL A 166 -14.35 12.92 -25.64
N SER A 167 -15.67 12.77 -25.64
CA SER A 167 -16.37 11.50 -25.77
C SER A 167 -16.29 11.03 -27.22
N SER A 168 -15.17 10.39 -27.59
CA SER A 168 -15.15 9.50 -28.76
C SER A 168 -16.07 8.33 -28.43
N GLY A 169 -16.98 7.92 -29.34
CA GLY A 169 -18.04 6.92 -29.10
C GLY A 169 -17.59 5.47 -28.79
N LYS A 170 -16.43 5.29 -28.18
CA LYS A 170 -16.00 4.09 -27.46
C LYS A 170 -16.56 4.19 -26.03
N GLY A 171 -16.92 3.06 -25.43
CA GLY A 171 -17.38 3.00 -24.04
C GLY A 171 -16.40 3.67 -23.05
N PRO A 172 -16.76 3.74 -21.76
CA PRO A 172 -15.87 4.33 -20.74
C PRO A 172 -14.49 3.66 -20.83
N TRP A 173 -13.45 4.50 -20.80
CA TRP A 173 -12.07 4.04 -20.94
C TRP A 173 -11.74 3.01 -19.85
N MET A 174 -10.98 1.98 -20.21
CA MET A 174 -10.50 0.93 -19.30
C MET A 174 -8.99 0.73 -19.49
N PRO A 175 -8.25 0.34 -18.43
CA PRO A 175 -6.83 0.04 -18.56
C PRO A 175 -6.58 -1.07 -19.59
N LEU A 176 -5.52 -0.92 -20.39
CA LEU A 176 -5.17 -1.87 -21.46
C LEU A 176 -5.02 -3.31 -20.94
N ALA A 177 -4.53 -3.47 -19.71
CA ALA A 177 -4.44 -4.77 -19.07
C ALA A 177 -5.81 -5.46 -18.99
N VAL A 178 -6.86 -4.73 -18.58
CA VAL A 178 -8.22 -5.27 -18.44
C VAL A 178 -8.80 -5.63 -19.80
N THR A 179 -8.59 -4.79 -20.81
CA THR A 179 -9.10 -5.06 -22.17
C THR A 179 -8.43 -6.27 -22.83
N ASN A 180 -7.20 -6.59 -22.42
CA ASN A 180 -6.44 -7.73 -22.94
C ASN A 180 -6.66 -9.03 -22.13
N MET A 181 -7.36 -8.98 -20.99
CA MET A 181 -7.67 -10.18 -20.23
C MET A 181 -8.65 -11.07 -21.01
N PRO A 182 -8.51 -12.40 -20.90
CA PRO A 182 -9.43 -13.31 -21.54
C PRO A 182 -10.84 -13.08 -21.00
N SER A 183 -11.81 -13.08 -21.91
CA SER A 183 -13.22 -13.09 -21.52
C SER A 183 -13.59 -14.44 -20.91
N LEU A 184 -14.51 -14.41 -19.94
CA LEU A 184 -15.11 -15.63 -19.41
C LEU A 184 -15.75 -16.47 -20.52
N SER A 185 -15.62 -17.79 -20.46
CA SER A 185 -16.10 -18.69 -21.51
C SER A 185 -17.63 -18.58 -21.70
N ALA A 186 -18.10 -18.79 -22.94
CA ALA A 186 -19.52 -18.69 -23.27
C ALA A 186 -20.39 -19.67 -22.45
N ASP A 187 -19.86 -20.86 -22.16
CA ASP A 187 -20.54 -21.88 -21.35
C ASP A 187 -20.76 -21.46 -19.89
N ILE A 188 -19.86 -20.65 -19.34
CA ILE A 188 -20.02 -20.11 -17.98
C ILE A 188 -20.93 -18.87 -18.04
N LYS A 189 -20.72 -17.97 -19.02
CA LYS A 189 -21.54 -16.76 -19.19
C LYS A 189 -23.03 -17.09 -19.38
N SER A 190 -23.35 -18.17 -20.09
CA SER A 190 -24.75 -18.60 -20.28
C SER A 190 -25.46 -19.05 -19.01
N LYS A 191 -24.71 -19.33 -17.92
CA LYS A 191 -25.26 -19.69 -16.60
C LYS A 191 -25.54 -18.49 -15.70
N ILE A 192 -25.08 -17.30 -16.10
CA ILE A 192 -25.30 -16.07 -15.34
C ILE A 192 -26.76 -15.64 -15.54
N PRO A 193 -27.57 -15.54 -14.47
CA PRO A 193 -28.96 -15.10 -14.58
C PRO A 193 -29.05 -13.67 -15.10
N PRO A 194 -30.12 -13.31 -15.84
CA PRO A 194 -30.36 -11.94 -16.24
C PRO A 194 -30.58 -11.02 -15.01
N PRO A 195 -30.40 -9.69 -15.14
CA PRO A 195 -30.46 -8.76 -14.01
C PRO A 195 -31.72 -8.87 -13.13
N LYS A 196 -32.87 -9.15 -13.75
CA LYS A 196 -34.17 -9.27 -13.06
C LYS A 196 -34.29 -10.52 -12.18
N GLU A 197 -33.47 -11.54 -12.45
CA GLU A 197 -33.49 -12.82 -11.74
C GLU A 197 -32.35 -12.92 -10.72
N MET A 198 -31.39 -12.00 -10.76
CA MET A 198 -30.31 -11.96 -9.77
C MET A 198 -30.79 -11.37 -8.44
N VAL A 199 -30.44 -12.05 -7.36
CA VAL A 199 -30.67 -11.62 -5.99
C VAL A 199 -29.51 -10.73 -5.57
N SER A 200 -29.87 -9.61 -4.94
CA SER A 200 -28.91 -8.68 -4.35
C SER A 200 -28.82 -8.86 -2.83
N PHE A 201 -27.66 -8.54 -2.27
CA PHE A 201 -27.29 -8.79 -0.87
C PHE A 201 -27.10 -7.47 -0.11
N SER A 202 -27.46 -7.42 1.17
CA SER A 202 -27.08 -6.29 2.03
C SER A 202 -25.65 -6.48 2.52
N LEU A 203 -24.96 -5.39 2.89
CA LEU A 203 -23.63 -5.50 3.50
C LEU A 203 -23.69 -6.32 4.79
N ASP A 204 -24.68 -6.06 5.65
CA ASP A 204 -24.86 -6.78 6.92
C ASP A 204 -25.02 -8.28 6.70
N PHE A 205 -25.71 -8.71 5.65
CA PHE A 205 -25.82 -10.13 5.33
C PHE A 205 -24.45 -10.72 5.00
N LEU A 206 -23.68 -10.08 4.11
CA LEU A 206 -22.35 -10.56 3.73
C LEU A 206 -21.42 -10.63 4.94
N LEU A 207 -21.42 -9.59 5.79
CA LEU A 207 -20.62 -9.55 7.01
C LEU A 207 -21.07 -10.60 8.04
N ASN A 208 -22.37 -10.86 8.19
CA ASN A 208 -22.86 -11.83 9.17
C ASN A 208 -22.66 -13.29 8.72
N GLU A 209 -22.79 -13.57 7.42
CA GLU A 209 -22.62 -14.94 6.89
C GLU A 209 -21.14 -15.31 6.70
N PHE A 210 -20.32 -14.38 6.21
CA PHE A 210 -18.90 -14.66 5.95
C PHE A 210 -17.99 -14.22 7.10
N GLY A 211 -18.38 -13.20 7.85
CA GLY A 211 -17.50 -12.57 8.84
C GLY A 211 -16.34 -11.83 8.18
N GLY A 212 -15.25 -11.80 8.92
CA GLY A 212 -13.98 -11.24 8.47
C GLY A 212 -13.79 -9.76 8.79
N GLU A 213 -12.56 -9.33 8.62
CA GLU A 213 -12.10 -7.96 8.80
C GLU A 213 -11.58 -7.41 7.47
N MET A 214 -11.62 -6.09 7.33
CA MET A 214 -11.11 -5.44 6.13
C MET A 214 -9.57 -5.51 6.13
N TRP A 215 -9.03 -6.38 5.28
CA TRP A 215 -7.59 -6.62 5.19
C TRP A 215 -6.89 -5.58 4.33
N SER A 216 -7.50 -5.26 3.20
CA SER A 216 -7.10 -4.16 2.32
C SER A 216 -8.38 -3.49 1.80
N PRO A 217 -8.32 -2.31 1.19
CA PRO A 217 -9.50 -1.57 0.76
C PRO A 217 -10.48 -2.43 -0.05
N GLY A 218 -11.63 -2.72 0.56
CA GLY A 218 -12.69 -3.56 0.00
C GLY A 218 -12.42 -5.07 -0.07
N LEU A 219 -11.25 -5.56 0.35
CA LEU A 219 -10.97 -6.99 0.53
C LEU A 219 -11.20 -7.37 1.98
N MET A 220 -12.15 -8.26 2.22
CA MET A 220 -12.42 -8.84 3.52
C MET A 220 -11.65 -10.15 3.65
N PHE A 221 -11.02 -10.38 4.79
CA PHE A 221 -10.33 -11.62 5.15
C PHE A 221 -10.94 -12.22 6.42
N VAL A 222 -11.11 -13.53 6.45
CA VAL A 222 -11.70 -14.28 7.57
C VAL A 222 -10.60 -15.09 8.25
N PRO A 223 -10.02 -14.59 9.37
CA PRO A 223 -8.93 -15.27 10.05
C PRO A 223 -9.26 -16.73 10.39
N PRO A 224 -8.27 -17.65 10.27
CA PRO A 224 -8.45 -19.03 10.67
C PRO A 224 -8.55 -19.12 12.19
N VAL A 225 -9.76 -18.98 12.73
CA VAL A 225 -10.04 -19.23 14.15
C VAL A 225 -10.60 -20.65 14.28
N PRO A 226 -9.85 -21.62 14.84
CA PRO A 226 -10.39 -22.95 15.12
C PRO A 226 -11.52 -22.84 16.17
N PRO A 227 -12.63 -23.59 16.04
CA PRO A 227 -12.97 -24.60 15.03
C PRO A 227 -14.00 -24.08 13.99
N SER A 228 -13.84 -22.86 13.48
CA SER A 228 -14.86 -22.23 12.63
C SER A 228 -14.77 -22.70 11.17
N PRO A 229 -15.77 -23.42 10.63
CA PRO A 229 -15.84 -23.71 9.21
C PRO A 229 -16.06 -22.41 8.43
N CYS A 230 -15.34 -22.23 7.31
CA CYS A 230 -15.49 -21.07 6.44
C CYS A 230 -16.06 -21.53 5.09
N LEU A 231 -17.11 -20.86 4.61
CA LEU A 231 -17.70 -21.11 3.30
C LEU A 231 -16.74 -20.71 2.17
N LEU A 232 -15.86 -19.74 2.43
CA LEU A 232 -14.93 -19.18 1.46
C LEU A 232 -13.65 -20.02 1.44
N LYS A 233 -13.38 -20.65 0.29
CA LYS A 233 -12.19 -21.49 0.06
C LYS A 233 -10.90 -20.81 0.49
N ASN A 234 -10.72 -19.54 0.08
CA ASN A 234 -9.52 -18.75 0.34
C ASN A 234 -9.69 -17.76 1.49
N ARG A 235 -10.78 -17.91 2.27
CA ARG A 235 -11.12 -17.04 3.41
C ARG A 235 -11.15 -15.55 3.06
N THR A 236 -11.34 -15.20 1.79
CA THR A 236 -11.43 -13.83 1.31
C THR A 236 -12.65 -13.62 0.43
N TYR A 237 -13.13 -12.38 0.41
CA TYR A 237 -14.14 -11.90 -0.53
C TYR A 237 -14.01 -10.39 -0.69
N TYR A 238 -14.42 -9.87 -1.85
CA TYR A 238 -14.44 -8.43 -2.11
C TYR A 238 -15.83 -7.84 -1.90
N THR A 239 -15.88 -6.69 -1.24
CA THR A 239 -17.05 -5.81 -1.16
C THR A 239 -16.64 -4.43 -1.66
N LEU A 240 -16.97 -4.12 -2.92
CA LEU A 240 -16.56 -2.88 -3.60
C LEU A 240 -17.76 -2.00 -3.92
N SER A 241 -17.52 -0.71 -4.13
CA SER A 241 -18.56 0.27 -4.48
C SER A 241 -18.21 0.95 -5.80
N ALA A 242 -19.12 0.86 -6.77
CA ALA A 242 -18.93 1.49 -8.08
C ALA A 242 -18.88 3.03 -8.02
N THR A 243 -19.30 3.66 -6.91
CA THR A 243 -19.24 5.12 -6.74
C THR A 243 -17.81 5.63 -6.57
N HIS A 244 -16.91 4.80 -6.02
CA HIS A 244 -15.52 5.18 -5.78
C HIS A 244 -14.53 4.39 -6.62
N GLU A 245 -15.01 3.34 -7.29
CA GLU A 245 -14.23 2.46 -8.16
C GLU A 245 -14.86 2.43 -9.57
N PRO A 246 -14.55 3.40 -10.44
CA PRO A 246 -15.22 3.55 -11.73
C PRO A 246 -14.83 2.48 -12.77
N TYR A 247 -13.82 1.66 -12.47
CA TYR A 247 -13.26 0.63 -13.36
C TYR A 247 -13.62 -0.79 -12.98
N LEU A 248 -14.56 -0.96 -12.04
CA LEU A 248 -15.08 -2.28 -11.69
C LEU A 248 -15.74 -2.95 -12.91
N PRO A 249 -15.90 -4.29 -12.88
CA PRO A 249 -16.68 -5.01 -13.88
C PRO A 249 -18.06 -4.38 -14.05
N GLN A 250 -18.48 -4.10 -15.28
CA GLN A 250 -19.77 -3.42 -15.51
C GLN A 250 -20.92 -4.41 -15.34
N ALA A 251 -20.74 -5.66 -15.78
CA ALA A 251 -21.68 -6.76 -15.60
C ALA A 251 -21.02 -8.00 -14.96
N PRO A 252 -21.79 -8.92 -14.36
CA PRO A 252 -21.25 -10.19 -13.88
C PRO A 252 -20.55 -10.97 -14.99
N GLY A 253 -19.37 -11.55 -14.69
CA GLY A 253 -18.57 -12.28 -15.66
C GLY A 253 -17.65 -11.42 -16.54
N GLU A 254 -17.63 -10.10 -16.36
CA GLU A 254 -16.68 -9.20 -17.03
C GLU A 254 -15.41 -8.98 -16.21
N ASN A 255 -14.35 -8.49 -16.86
CA ASN A 255 -13.12 -8.12 -16.17
C ASN A 255 -13.19 -6.66 -15.69
N GLY A 256 -12.36 -6.31 -14.72
CA GLY A 256 -12.29 -4.95 -14.21
C GLY A 256 -10.95 -4.64 -13.54
N ALA A 257 -10.90 -3.49 -12.91
CA ALA A 257 -9.83 -3.09 -12.00
C ALA A 257 -10.41 -2.25 -10.88
N LYS A 258 -9.73 -2.24 -9.73
CA LYS A 258 -9.94 -1.21 -8.70
C LYS A 258 -8.65 -0.42 -8.52
N LEU A 259 -8.77 0.75 -7.92
CA LEU A 259 -7.64 1.58 -7.54
C LEU A 259 -7.29 1.33 -6.07
N THR A 260 -6.01 1.43 -5.73
CA THR A 260 -5.59 1.45 -4.32
C THR A 260 -4.36 2.32 -4.14
N ALA A 261 -4.23 3.00 -3.01
CA ALA A 261 -3.03 3.79 -2.72
C ALA A 261 -1.85 2.91 -2.28
N PHE A 262 -2.14 1.86 -1.50
CA PHE A 262 -1.13 0.97 -0.92
C PHE A 262 -1.65 -0.47 -0.92
N PHE A 263 -0.72 -1.43 -0.96
CA PHE A 263 -1.01 -2.85 -0.75
C PHE A 263 -0.65 -3.24 0.67
N ASN A 264 -1.55 -3.96 1.33
CA ASN A 264 -1.20 -4.66 2.56
C ASN A 264 -0.43 -5.94 2.20
N LYS A 265 0.32 -6.48 3.16
CA LYS A 265 0.97 -7.79 3.04
C LYS A 265 -0.06 -8.90 2.83
N ASN A 266 0.34 -10.01 2.23
CA ASN A 266 -0.58 -11.12 1.95
C ASN A 266 -1.04 -11.78 3.27
N PRO A 267 -2.35 -12.07 3.49
CA PRO A 267 -2.79 -12.77 4.70
C PRO A 267 -2.03 -14.07 4.99
N ASN A 268 -1.62 -14.79 3.95
CA ASN A 268 -0.86 -16.04 4.10
C ASN A 268 0.50 -15.84 4.79
N GLU A 269 1.09 -14.64 4.71
CA GLU A 269 2.35 -14.32 5.41
C GLU A 269 2.18 -14.21 6.94
N PHE A 270 0.95 -13.97 7.43
CA PHE A 270 0.68 -13.82 8.86
C PHE A 270 0.14 -15.08 9.51
N TYR A 271 -0.67 -15.86 8.78
CA TYR A 271 -1.40 -16.99 9.34
C TYR A 271 -0.81 -18.35 8.96
N ASP A 272 0.34 -18.37 8.28
CA ASP A 272 1.06 -19.58 7.84
C ASP A 272 0.11 -20.64 7.26
N MET A 273 -0.81 -20.19 6.40
CA MET A 273 -1.82 -21.07 5.82
C MET A 273 -1.25 -21.73 4.56
N ASP A 274 -1.22 -23.07 4.56
CA ASP A 274 -0.93 -23.92 3.39
C ASP A 274 -1.93 -23.72 2.22
N SER A 275 -2.95 -22.87 2.41
CA SER A 275 -4.00 -22.64 1.43
C SER A 275 -3.53 -21.80 0.24
N GLN A 276 -4.25 -21.96 -0.87
CA GLN A 276 -4.15 -21.16 -2.09
C GLN A 276 -4.07 -19.65 -1.77
N THR A 277 -3.41 -18.90 -2.63
CA THR A 277 -3.23 -17.45 -2.52
C THR A 277 -4.55 -16.75 -2.23
N SER A 278 -4.58 -15.84 -1.25
CA SER A 278 -5.80 -15.13 -0.82
C SER A 278 -6.45 -14.25 -1.92
N PHE A 279 -5.86 -14.21 -3.11
CA PHE A 279 -6.24 -13.41 -4.26
C PHE A 279 -6.68 -14.23 -5.48
N ASP A 280 -6.68 -15.57 -5.40
CA ASP A 280 -7.16 -16.44 -6.46
C ASP A 280 -8.64 -16.79 -6.23
N GLU A 281 -9.44 -16.92 -7.28
CA GLU A 281 -10.85 -17.33 -7.22
C GLU A 281 -11.66 -16.67 -6.07
N VAL A 282 -11.50 -15.36 -5.87
CA VAL A 282 -12.12 -14.63 -4.76
C VAL A 282 -13.51 -14.12 -5.18
N PRO A 283 -14.58 -14.42 -4.43
CA PRO A 283 -15.91 -13.87 -4.72
C PRO A 283 -15.92 -12.34 -4.69
N LEU A 284 -16.46 -11.72 -5.74
CA LEU A 284 -16.60 -10.27 -5.84
C LEU A 284 -18.06 -9.85 -5.70
N PHE A 285 -18.30 -8.92 -4.78
CA PHE A 285 -19.58 -8.27 -4.58
C PHE A 285 -19.46 -6.77 -4.85
N VAL A 286 -20.28 -6.24 -5.75
CA VAL A 286 -20.26 -4.81 -6.12
C VAL A 286 -21.57 -4.14 -5.74
N CYS A 287 -21.48 -3.09 -4.94
CA CYS A 287 -22.57 -2.18 -4.62
C CYS A 287 -22.70 -1.12 -5.72
N GLN A 288 -23.94 -0.73 -6.02
CA GLN A 288 -24.25 0.33 -7.00
C GLN A 288 -23.74 0.03 -8.41
N ALA A 289 -23.60 -1.26 -8.77
CA ALA A 289 -23.23 -1.66 -10.12
C ALA A 289 -24.22 -1.07 -11.15
N PRO A 290 -23.76 -0.35 -12.19
CA PRO A 290 -24.64 0.25 -13.19
C PRO A 290 -25.61 -0.75 -13.83
N TRP A 291 -25.14 -1.98 -14.03
CA TRP A 291 -25.91 -3.09 -14.61
C TRP A 291 -27.19 -3.44 -13.84
N ALA A 292 -27.21 -3.29 -12.51
CA ALA A 292 -28.42 -3.53 -11.72
C ALA A 292 -29.19 -2.25 -11.39
N ALA A 293 -28.52 -1.10 -11.38
CA ALA A 293 -29.16 0.19 -11.08
C ALA A 293 -30.24 0.57 -12.10
N GLN A 294 -30.16 0.07 -13.34
CA GLN A 294 -31.16 0.30 -14.39
C GLN A 294 -32.53 -0.30 -14.07
N GLU A 295 -32.56 -1.45 -13.39
CA GLU A 295 -33.79 -2.21 -13.15
C GLU A 295 -34.44 -1.87 -11.80
N ASN A 296 -33.65 -1.46 -10.80
CA ASN A 296 -34.19 -1.17 -9.47
C ASN A 296 -33.49 0.03 -8.79
N PRO A 297 -33.90 1.27 -9.10
CA PRO A 297 -33.22 2.48 -8.64
C PRO A 297 -33.38 2.77 -7.14
N SER A 298 -34.28 2.09 -6.43
CA SER A 298 -34.37 2.14 -4.96
C SER A 298 -33.28 1.29 -4.28
N ASN A 299 -32.62 0.41 -5.03
CA ASN A 299 -31.72 -0.60 -4.50
C ASN A 299 -30.25 -0.15 -4.40
N LYS A 300 -30.02 1.14 -4.14
CA LYS A 300 -28.68 1.78 -4.22
C LYS A 300 -27.69 1.34 -3.14
N SER A 301 -28.08 0.51 -2.18
CA SER A 301 -27.18 0.05 -1.10
C SER A 301 -27.00 -1.45 -1.09
N ARG A 302 -27.35 -2.14 -2.18
CA ARG A 302 -27.22 -3.60 -2.28
C ARG A 302 -26.11 -4.02 -3.21
N TYR A 303 -25.49 -5.12 -2.82
CA TYR A 303 -24.37 -5.75 -3.45
C TYR A 303 -24.83 -6.85 -4.39
N ILE A 304 -24.18 -6.97 -5.54
CA ILE A 304 -24.43 -8.02 -6.52
C ILE A 304 -23.18 -8.86 -6.64
N TYR A 305 -23.38 -10.18 -6.64
CA TYR A 305 -22.31 -11.13 -6.89
C TYR A 305 -21.91 -11.10 -8.37
N MET A 306 -20.66 -10.69 -8.64
CA MET A 306 -20.15 -10.47 -10.00
C MET A 306 -19.37 -11.69 -10.55
N GLY A 307 -19.11 -12.71 -9.73
CA GLY A 307 -18.29 -13.88 -10.06
C GLY A 307 -17.12 -14.07 -9.08
N HIS A 308 -16.24 -15.02 -9.39
CA HIS A 308 -14.95 -15.20 -8.72
C HIS A 308 -13.84 -14.59 -9.56
N TYR A 309 -12.97 -13.83 -8.90
CA TYR A 309 -11.93 -13.04 -9.53
C TYR A 309 -10.55 -13.44 -9.03
N SER A 310 -9.58 -13.42 -9.93
CA SER A 310 -8.18 -13.64 -9.58
C SER A 310 -7.33 -12.44 -9.96
N GLN A 311 -6.33 -12.14 -9.13
CA GLN A 311 -5.27 -11.20 -9.47
C GLN A 311 -4.12 -11.92 -10.17
N THR A 312 -4.31 -12.24 -11.45
CA THR A 312 -3.32 -13.02 -12.23
C THR A 312 -2.12 -12.20 -12.67
N ARG A 313 -2.18 -10.87 -12.53
CA ARG A 313 -1.14 -9.93 -12.94
C ARG A 313 -0.77 -9.03 -11.77
N TRP A 314 0.52 -8.73 -11.65
CA TRP A 314 1.00 -7.73 -10.72
C TRP A 314 0.40 -6.36 -11.00
N SER A 315 0.17 -5.61 -9.93
CA SER A 315 -0.40 -4.27 -9.96
C SER A 315 0.51 -3.27 -10.66
N ASP A 316 -0.06 -2.40 -11.49
CA ASP A 316 0.67 -1.33 -12.17
C ASP A 316 0.48 -0.01 -11.40
N LYS A 317 1.58 0.68 -11.04
CA LYS A 317 1.52 2.04 -10.48
C LYS A 317 1.08 3.02 -11.56
N LEU A 318 0.17 3.94 -11.24
CA LEU A 318 -0.21 5.00 -12.17
C LEU A 318 0.90 6.06 -12.25
N ASP A 319 1.22 6.48 -13.48
CA ASP A 319 2.02 7.66 -13.75
C ASP A 319 1.18 8.94 -13.55
N TYR A 320 1.84 10.10 -13.64
CA TYR A 320 1.20 11.41 -13.50
C TYR A 320 0.08 11.61 -14.53
N ASP A 321 0.33 11.32 -15.80
CA ASP A 321 -0.62 11.56 -16.88
C ASP A 321 -1.89 10.73 -16.67
N ARG A 322 -1.78 9.44 -16.33
CA ARG A 322 -2.94 8.58 -16.03
C ARG A 322 -3.68 9.02 -14.77
N MET A 323 -2.96 9.49 -13.76
CA MET A 323 -3.59 10.06 -12.55
C MET A 323 -4.43 11.31 -12.88
N VAL A 324 -4.02 12.10 -13.86
CA VAL A 324 -4.74 13.33 -14.27
C VAL A 324 -5.86 13.01 -15.25
N GLU A 325 -5.60 12.21 -16.28
CA GLU A 325 -6.53 11.96 -17.38
C GLU A 325 -7.64 10.99 -17.03
N HIS A 326 -7.34 10.01 -16.17
CA HIS A 326 -8.24 8.88 -15.97
C HIS A 326 -8.83 8.85 -14.57
N VAL A 327 -8.08 9.16 -13.51
CA VAL A 327 -8.62 9.12 -12.14
C VAL A 327 -9.55 10.31 -11.88
N PRO A 328 -10.87 10.10 -11.68
CA PRO A 328 -11.78 11.21 -11.41
C PRO A 328 -11.47 11.90 -10.09
N LEU A 329 -11.72 13.21 -10.01
CA LEU A 329 -11.49 13.99 -8.78
C LEU A 329 -12.25 13.41 -7.57
N ALA A 330 -13.47 12.91 -7.76
CA ALA A 330 -14.24 12.29 -6.68
C ALA A 330 -13.55 11.05 -6.09
N VAL A 331 -12.81 10.29 -6.91
CA VAL A 331 -12.01 9.14 -6.46
C VAL A 331 -10.77 9.61 -5.69
N LYS A 332 -10.08 10.65 -6.18
CA LYS A 332 -8.96 11.27 -5.44
C LYS A 332 -9.40 11.79 -4.07
N GLN A 333 -10.55 12.47 -4.01
CA GLN A 333 -11.14 12.98 -2.77
C GLN A 333 -11.52 11.84 -1.81
N TYR A 334 -12.11 10.76 -2.33
CA TYR A 334 -12.41 9.57 -1.54
C TYR A 334 -11.12 9.02 -0.90
N TRP A 335 -10.09 8.76 -1.68
CA TRP A 335 -8.81 8.25 -1.16
C TRP A 335 -8.12 9.22 -0.21
N ALA A 336 -8.16 10.53 -0.49
CA ALA A 336 -7.59 11.54 0.38
C ALA A 336 -8.25 11.52 1.77
N ARG A 337 -9.57 11.36 1.82
CA ARG A 337 -10.32 11.24 3.07
C ARG A 337 -9.99 9.94 3.81
N GLU A 338 -9.99 8.80 3.12
CA GLU A 338 -9.68 7.50 3.73
C GLU A 338 -8.25 7.48 4.31
N LEU A 339 -7.28 8.00 3.57
CA LEU A 339 -5.87 8.05 3.99
C LEU A 339 -5.63 9.06 5.11
N ALA A 340 -6.39 10.15 5.18
CA ALA A 340 -6.31 11.14 6.25
C ALA A 340 -7.15 10.77 7.49
N ALA A 341 -7.97 9.72 7.43
CA ALA A 341 -8.86 9.33 8.52
C ALA A 341 -8.08 9.05 9.82
N ALA A 342 -8.64 9.48 10.95
CA ALA A 342 -8.02 9.30 12.27
C ALA A 342 -8.01 7.83 12.73
N GLY A 343 -8.98 7.03 12.25
CA GLY A 343 -9.11 5.59 12.55
C GLY A 343 -8.58 4.68 11.44
N ARG A 344 -7.70 5.18 10.57
CA ARG A 344 -7.11 4.35 9.51
C ARG A 344 -6.27 3.21 10.11
N PRO A 345 -6.16 2.06 9.42
CA PRO A 345 -5.33 0.95 9.89
C PRO A 345 -3.86 1.33 10.10
N GLU A 346 -3.19 0.64 11.02
CA GLU A 346 -1.78 0.88 11.34
C GLU A 346 -0.88 0.69 10.12
N TRP A 347 -1.07 -0.38 9.35
CA TRP A 347 -0.30 -0.64 8.13
C TRP A 347 -0.41 0.48 7.09
N VAL A 348 -1.56 1.16 6.99
CA VAL A 348 -1.74 2.33 6.12
C VAL A 348 -0.94 3.51 6.66
N THR A 349 -0.94 3.70 7.98
CA THR A 349 -0.13 4.73 8.63
C THR A 349 1.36 4.50 8.40
N GLU A 350 1.83 3.26 8.48
CA GLU A 350 3.21 2.91 8.16
C GLU A 350 3.55 3.18 6.69
N ALA A 351 2.66 2.80 5.77
CA ALA A 351 2.86 3.04 4.35
C ALA A 351 2.92 4.55 4.02
N LEU A 352 2.05 5.36 4.64
CA LEU A 352 2.09 6.82 4.52
C LEU A 352 3.38 7.42 5.09
N ARG A 353 3.82 6.94 6.26
CA ARG A 353 5.07 7.37 6.90
C ARG A 353 6.25 7.10 5.97
N ASP A 354 6.38 5.86 5.53
CA ASP A 354 7.50 5.42 4.71
C ASP A 354 7.49 6.09 3.31
N HIS A 355 6.32 6.48 2.80
CA HIS A 355 6.18 7.24 1.55
C HIS A 355 6.58 8.71 1.67
N PHE A 356 6.00 9.45 2.63
CA PHE A 356 6.20 10.89 2.74
C PHE A 356 7.47 11.30 3.50
N PHE A 357 7.95 10.41 4.37
CA PHE A 357 9.10 10.65 5.22
C PHE A 357 10.05 9.46 5.08
N PRO A 358 10.73 9.29 3.93
CA PRO A 358 11.59 8.14 3.70
C PRO A 358 12.64 8.00 4.80
N LYS A 359 12.98 6.75 5.14
CA LYS A 359 14.01 6.42 6.13
C LYS A 359 15.35 7.01 5.68
N PRO A 360 16.15 7.59 6.61
CA PRO A 360 17.51 7.99 6.29
C PRO A 360 18.30 6.77 5.78
N VAL A 361 19.22 7.00 4.85
CA VAL A 361 20.07 5.95 4.27
C VAL A 361 21.38 5.93 5.04
N TYR A 362 21.90 4.74 5.35
CA TYR A 362 23.21 4.62 5.97
C TYR A 362 24.32 5.00 4.98
N GLU A 363 25.02 6.09 5.24
CA GLU A 363 26.16 6.57 4.44
C GLU A 363 27.51 6.38 5.15
N GLY A 364 27.53 5.67 6.27
CA GLY A 364 28.74 5.46 7.07
C GLY A 364 29.68 4.38 6.54
N ASP A 365 30.89 4.36 7.09
CA ASP A 365 31.89 3.33 6.82
C ASP A 365 31.37 1.91 7.11
N LEU A 366 31.53 1.01 6.15
CA LEU A 366 31.27 -0.41 6.34
C LEU A 366 32.49 -1.14 6.94
N PRO A 367 32.28 -2.27 7.63
CA PRO A 367 33.37 -3.16 8.00
C PRO A 367 34.10 -3.63 6.75
N VAL A 368 35.42 -3.40 6.68
CA VAL A 368 36.26 -3.91 5.59
C VAL A 368 36.74 -5.31 5.99
N PRO A 369 36.51 -6.35 5.16
CA PRO A 369 37.03 -7.67 5.44
C PRO A 369 38.56 -7.64 5.50
N ILE A 370 39.13 -8.21 6.55
CA ILE A 370 40.58 -8.25 6.76
C ILE A 370 41.16 -9.25 5.75
N VAL A 371 41.92 -8.76 4.77
CA VAL A 371 42.74 -9.62 3.92
C VAL A 371 44.00 -9.98 4.71
N GLU A 372 44.24 -11.29 4.90
CA GLU A 372 45.38 -11.80 5.67
C GLU A 372 46.69 -11.16 5.20
N GLY A 373 47.38 -10.45 6.12
CA GLY A 373 48.74 -9.96 5.94
C GLY A 373 48.94 -8.47 5.62
N SER A 374 47.89 -7.64 5.56
CA SER A 374 48.02 -6.27 5.01
C SER A 374 47.71 -5.09 5.96
N VAL A 375 47.09 -5.27 7.12
CA VAL A 375 46.66 -4.14 7.98
C VAL A 375 47.24 -4.29 9.38
N ALA A 376 47.91 -3.24 9.88
CA ALA A 376 48.39 -3.20 11.25
C ALA A 376 47.19 -3.24 12.22
N ALA A 377 47.27 -4.01 13.31
CA ALA A 377 46.18 -4.16 14.28
C ALA A 377 45.63 -2.81 14.80
N GLU A 378 46.47 -1.78 14.88
CA GLU A 378 46.10 -0.43 15.30
C GLU A 378 45.23 0.31 14.27
N GLU A 379 45.43 0.07 12.97
CA GLU A 379 44.59 0.62 11.91
C GLU A 379 43.22 -0.06 11.87
N GLN A 380 43.19 -1.36 12.15
CA GLN A 380 41.95 -2.11 12.29
C GLN A 380 41.11 -1.59 13.47
N GLU A 381 41.72 -1.39 14.64
CA GLU A 381 41.01 -0.84 15.80
C GLU A 381 40.46 0.57 15.53
N LYS A 382 41.22 1.40 14.81
CA LYS A 382 40.75 2.74 14.37
C LYS A 382 39.58 2.62 13.41
N GLN A 383 39.61 1.68 12.47
CA GLN A 383 38.52 1.43 11.54
C GLN A 383 37.26 0.96 12.27
N ASP A 384 37.39 -0.03 13.16
CA ASP A 384 36.27 -0.57 13.92
C ASP A 384 35.62 0.50 14.79
N LYS A 385 36.43 1.39 15.39
CA LYS A 385 35.92 2.54 16.15
C LYS A 385 35.17 3.54 15.27
N ARG A 386 35.63 3.78 14.03
CA ARG A 386 34.92 4.64 13.06
C ARG A 386 33.58 4.04 12.65
N VAL A 387 33.58 2.77 12.24
CA VAL A 387 32.37 2.02 11.87
C VAL A 387 31.36 2.05 13.02
N LYS A 388 31.81 1.74 14.25
CA LYS A 388 30.96 1.79 15.44
C LYS A 388 30.35 3.16 15.66
N ASN A 389 31.13 4.23 15.57
CA ASN A 389 30.62 5.59 15.73
C ASN A 389 29.60 5.95 14.63
N HIS A 390 29.83 5.55 13.38
CA HIS A 390 28.90 5.79 12.28
C HIS A 390 27.58 5.01 12.47
N VAL A 391 27.66 3.75 12.89
CA VAL A 391 26.48 2.93 13.21
C VAL A 391 25.72 3.55 14.39
N ASP A 392 26.40 3.95 15.47
CA ASP A 392 25.76 4.57 16.63
C ASP A 392 25.07 5.89 16.26
N ASN A 393 25.67 6.69 15.38
CA ASN A 393 25.07 7.93 14.89
C ASN A 393 23.83 7.67 14.03
N TYR A 394 23.91 6.71 13.11
CA TYR A 394 22.79 6.33 12.27
C TYR A 394 21.62 5.75 13.08
N ILE A 395 21.89 4.97 14.12
CA ILE A 395 20.84 4.47 15.03
C ILE A 395 20.13 5.64 15.74
N LYS A 396 20.87 6.65 16.19
CA LYS A 396 20.28 7.85 16.80
C LYS A 396 19.45 8.64 15.79
N GLU A 397 19.94 8.77 14.56
CA GLU A 397 19.21 9.42 13.47
C GLU A 397 17.91 8.68 13.14
N LEU A 398 17.96 7.35 13.01
CA LEU A 398 16.78 6.51 12.80
C LEU A 398 15.76 6.65 13.93
N ALA A 399 16.21 6.69 15.19
CA ALA A 399 15.33 6.87 16.33
C ALA A 399 14.65 8.25 16.36
N ALA A 400 15.39 9.30 15.97
CA ALA A 400 14.85 10.65 15.83
C ALA A 400 13.87 10.74 14.66
N TRP A 401 14.24 10.20 13.50
CA TRP A 401 13.40 10.10 12.31
C TRP A 401 12.09 9.37 12.62
N LYS A 402 12.13 8.22 13.29
CA LYS A 402 10.92 7.44 13.60
C LYS A 402 9.91 8.26 14.40
N LYS A 403 10.37 8.98 15.43
CA LYS A 403 9.52 9.84 16.27
C LYS A 403 8.95 11.03 15.49
N ASP A 404 9.78 11.71 14.70
CA ASP A 404 9.34 12.85 13.88
C ASP A 404 8.36 12.40 12.79
N ALA A 405 8.70 11.35 12.05
CA ALA A 405 7.90 10.79 10.97
C ALA A 405 6.54 10.28 11.49
N GLU A 406 6.50 9.58 12.62
CA GLU A 406 5.23 9.18 13.27
C GLU A 406 4.37 10.38 13.65
N MET A 407 4.96 11.41 14.27
CA MET A 407 4.24 12.63 14.64
C MET A 407 3.68 13.33 13.39
N ARG A 408 4.51 13.52 12.36
CA ARG A 408 4.11 14.19 11.12
C ARG A 408 3.06 13.41 10.34
N THR A 409 3.17 12.08 10.31
CA THR A 409 2.19 11.20 9.65
C THR A 409 0.81 11.30 10.30
N ARG A 410 0.73 11.45 11.63
CA ARG A 410 -0.55 11.69 12.35
C ARG A 410 -1.17 13.05 12.02
N LEU A 411 -0.38 14.02 11.56
CA LEU A 411 -0.82 15.37 11.22
C LEU A 411 -1.15 15.55 9.74
N ILE A 412 -0.98 14.52 8.91
CA ILE A 412 -1.36 14.54 7.49
C ILE A 412 -2.86 14.79 7.37
N LYS A 413 -3.23 15.78 6.56
CA LYS A 413 -4.62 16.17 6.29
C LYS A 413 -5.05 15.72 4.90
N GLU A 414 -6.37 15.65 4.71
CA GLU A 414 -7.00 15.35 3.40
C GLU A 414 -6.46 16.25 2.29
N ASP A 415 -6.37 17.58 2.53
CA ASP A 415 -5.85 18.54 1.54
C ASP A 415 -4.39 18.24 1.13
N SER A 416 -3.55 17.79 2.07
CA SER A 416 -2.16 17.45 1.80
C SER A 416 -2.05 16.20 0.92
N ILE A 417 -2.90 15.19 1.16
CA ILE A 417 -2.97 14.00 0.31
C ILE A 417 -3.51 14.35 -1.08
N LEU A 418 -4.56 15.17 -1.14
CA LEU A 418 -5.15 15.60 -2.41
C LEU A 418 -4.14 16.37 -3.26
N GLN A 419 -3.38 17.27 -2.63
CA GLN A 419 -2.27 17.95 -3.29
C GLN A 419 -1.20 16.96 -3.78
N ALA A 420 -0.83 15.97 -2.97
CA ALA A 420 0.17 14.98 -3.34
C ALA A 420 -0.24 14.13 -4.57
N PHE A 421 -1.54 13.90 -4.80
CA PHE A 421 -2.01 13.25 -6.02
C PHE A 421 -1.75 14.07 -7.29
N ASP A 422 -1.67 15.38 -7.17
CA ASP A 422 -1.48 16.32 -8.30
C ASP A 422 -0.05 16.87 -8.39
N SER A 423 0.81 16.60 -7.40
CA SER A 423 2.24 16.95 -7.42
C SER A 423 3.02 16.16 -8.48
N ALA A 424 4.14 16.72 -8.95
CA ALA A 424 5.08 16.02 -9.81
C ALA A 424 5.91 15.00 -9.00
N ASP A 425 6.39 13.94 -9.65
CA ASP A 425 7.16 12.88 -8.98
C ASP A 425 8.47 13.38 -8.34
N ALA A 426 8.98 14.53 -8.80
CA ALA A 426 10.20 15.16 -8.30
C ALA A 426 9.97 16.21 -7.19
N ASP A 427 8.72 16.46 -6.81
CA ASP A 427 8.39 17.45 -5.77
C ASP A 427 8.70 16.92 -4.36
N ASP A 428 8.82 17.84 -3.39
CA ASP A 428 8.93 17.56 -1.95
C ASP A 428 7.75 18.22 -1.21
N PRO A 429 6.82 17.47 -0.61
CA PRO A 429 6.81 16.01 -0.47
C PRO A 429 6.59 15.25 -1.78
N PRO A 430 7.04 13.97 -1.85
CA PRO A 430 6.89 13.15 -3.05
C PRO A 430 5.42 12.98 -3.42
N ALA A 431 5.18 12.81 -4.72
CA ALA A 431 3.84 12.61 -5.21
C ALA A 431 3.28 11.24 -4.85
N LEU A 432 2.00 11.24 -4.47
CA LEU A 432 1.26 10.03 -4.19
C LEU A 432 0.60 9.55 -5.49
N ARG A 433 0.71 8.25 -5.78
CA ARG A 433 0.09 7.62 -6.94
C ARG A 433 -0.74 6.43 -6.49
N LEU A 434 -1.87 6.24 -7.16
CA LEU A 434 -2.66 5.03 -7.01
C LEU A 434 -2.03 3.90 -7.84
N TRP A 435 -2.49 2.69 -7.56
CA TRP A 435 -2.12 1.46 -8.25
C TRP A 435 -3.38 0.81 -8.83
N TRP A 436 -3.23 0.17 -9.97
CA TRP A 436 -4.24 -0.72 -10.51
C TRP A 436 -4.17 -2.08 -9.83
N GLU A 437 -5.25 -2.49 -9.19
CA GLU A 437 -5.47 -3.89 -8.78
C GLU A 437 -6.41 -4.53 -9.81
N TYR A 438 -5.84 -5.42 -10.61
CA TYR A 438 -6.51 -6.04 -11.74
C TYR A 438 -7.42 -7.19 -11.32
N LEU A 439 -8.68 -7.15 -11.75
CA LEU A 439 -9.70 -8.13 -11.40
C LEU A 439 -10.08 -8.92 -12.65
N GLN A 440 -9.48 -10.10 -12.84
CA GLN A 440 -9.87 -11.01 -13.91
C GLN A 440 -10.97 -11.94 -13.43
N CYS A 441 -12.12 -11.98 -14.11
CA CYS A 441 -13.15 -12.95 -13.82
C CYS A 441 -12.73 -14.33 -14.36
N VAL A 442 -12.51 -15.28 -13.46
CA VAL A 442 -12.06 -16.64 -13.80
C VAL A 442 -13.21 -17.64 -13.81
N SER A 443 -14.24 -17.40 -13.01
CA SER A 443 -15.43 -18.25 -12.96
C SER A 443 -16.65 -17.48 -12.46
N TRP A 444 -17.83 -18.04 -12.74
CA TRP A 444 -19.08 -17.63 -12.09
C TRP A 444 -19.69 -18.88 -11.47
N ASP A 445 -19.41 -19.09 -10.18
CA ASP A 445 -19.84 -20.30 -9.47
C ASP A 445 -21.35 -20.26 -9.13
N THR A 446 -22.12 -21.03 -9.89
CA THR A 446 -23.58 -21.19 -9.71
C THR A 446 -23.94 -21.86 -8.39
N GLN A 447 -23.12 -22.78 -7.90
CA GLN A 447 -23.38 -23.50 -6.65
C GLN A 447 -23.17 -22.57 -5.46
N PHE A 448 -22.04 -21.85 -5.45
CA PHE A 448 -21.79 -20.80 -4.46
C PHE A 448 -22.90 -19.76 -4.45
N TYR A 449 -23.27 -19.22 -5.61
CA TYR A 449 -24.35 -18.24 -5.73
C TYR A 449 -25.68 -18.77 -5.20
N SER A 450 -26.06 -19.99 -5.59
CA SER A 450 -27.31 -20.62 -5.14
C SER A 450 -27.32 -20.87 -3.63
N ALA A 451 -26.18 -21.25 -3.05
CA ALA A 451 -26.03 -21.44 -1.61
C ALA A 451 -26.25 -20.12 -0.84
N ILE A 452 -25.61 -19.02 -1.27
CA ILE A 452 -25.76 -17.72 -0.59
C ILE A 452 -27.17 -17.13 -0.76
N VAL A 453 -27.81 -17.34 -1.91
CA VAL A 453 -29.22 -16.96 -2.12
C VAL A 453 -30.12 -17.74 -1.18
N GLN A 454 -29.89 -19.04 -1.03
CA GLN A 454 -30.65 -19.88 -0.11
C GLN A 454 -30.44 -19.44 1.34
N LEU A 455 -29.21 -19.12 1.75
CA LEU A 455 -28.91 -18.60 3.09
C LEU A 455 -29.67 -17.29 3.35
N GLN A 456 -29.63 -16.33 2.43
CA GLN A 456 -30.39 -15.07 2.58
C GLN A 456 -31.90 -15.34 2.73
N SER A 457 -32.46 -16.23 1.91
CA SER A 457 -33.90 -16.53 1.92
C SER A 457 -34.40 -17.14 3.25
N ARG A 458 -33.51 -17.73 4.05
CA ARG A 458 -33.84 -18.27 5.39
C ARG A 458 -34.04 -17.17 6.42
N ASN A 459 -33.51 -15.98 6.19
CA ASN A 459 -33.59 -14.86 7.12
C ASN A 459 -34.24 -13.63 6.47
N ARG A 460 -35.55 -13.49 6.68
CA ARG A 460 -36.37 -12.39 6.16
C ARG A 460 -35.93 -11.00 6.61
N SER A 461 -35.07 -10.88 7.63
CA SER A 461 -34.55 -9.56 8.04
C SER A 461 -33.73 -8.88 6.95
N TYR A 462 -33.22 -9.64 5.97
CA TYR A 462 -32.41 -9.13 4.87
C TYR A 462 -33.17 -8.91 3.56
N ASP A 463 -34.48 -9.16 3.55
CA ASP A 463 -35.31 -8.88 2.37
C ASP A 463 -35.30 -7.38 2.07
N PRO A 464 -35.21 -6.98 0.78
CA PRO A 464 -35.35 -5.58 0.41
C PRO A 464 -36.72 -5.07 0.87
N LYS A 465 -36.72 -4.02 1.70
CA LYS A 465 -37.93 -3.38 2.21
C LYS A 465 -38.66 -2.60 1.13
#